data_AF-A0A838VK54-F1
#
_entry.id   AF-A0A838VK54-F1
#
_cell.length_a   1.000
_cell.length_b   1.000
_cell.length_c   1.000
_cell.angle_alpha   90.00
_cell.angle_beta   90.00
_cell.angle_gamma   90.00
#
_symmetry.space_group_name_H-M   'P 1'
#
loop_
_entity.id
_entity.type
_entity.pdbx_description
1 polymer ?
#
loop_
_entity_poly.entity_id
_entity_poly.type
_entity_poly.pdbx_seq_one_letter_code
_entity_poly.pdbx_strand_id
1 'polypeptide(L)' 'MFYHKKQLQYFTPPQKPDAIYAMKIQELIGGTFGEMTVMMQY' A
#
# COMPACT_ATOMS: atom_id res chain seq x y z
N MET A 1 16.74 -7.14 13.76
CA MET A 1 15.56 -7.98 14.04
C MET A 1 14.32 -7.12 13.86
N PHE A 2 13.30 -7.60 13.15
CA PHE A 2 12.06 -6.84 12.88
C PHE A 2 10.89 -7.41 13.69
N TYR A 3 9.95 -6.55 14.06
CA TYR A 3 8.73 -6.92 14.79
C TYR A 3 7.51 -6.36 14.07
N HIS A 4 6.40 -7.09 14.09
CA HIS A 4 5.15 -6.68 13.46
C HIS A 4 4.13 -6.21 14.51
N LYS A 5 3.53 -5.05 14.29
CA LYS A 5 2.34 -4.56 15.01
C LYS A 5 1.16 -4.56 14.06
N LYS A 6 -0.02 -4.98 14.53
CA LYS A 6 -1.26 -5.03 13.73
C LYS A 6 -1.82 -3.65 13.36
N GLN A 7 -1.38 -2.59 14.05
CA GLN A 7 -1.86 -1.24 13.81
C GLN A 7 -1.24 -0.66 12.53
N LEU A 8 -2.07 -0.06 11.69
CA LEU A 8 -1.63 0.71 10.53
C LEU A 8 -0.88 1.98 10.96
N GLN A 9 0.15 2.37 10.20
CA GLN A 9 0.85 3.64 10.44
C GLN A 9 -0.11 4.84 10.36
N TYR A 10 -1.06 4.78 9.43
CA TYR A 10 -2.18 5.70 9.30
C TYR A 10 -3.37 4.97 8.67
N PHE A 11 -4.60 5.36 9.03
CA PHE A 11 -5.81 4.74 8.48
C PHE A 11 -6.81 5.80 8.02
N THR A 12 -7.16 5.73 6.74
CA THR A 12 -8.30 6.44 6.16
C THR A 12 -9.23 5.40 5.54
N PRO A 13 -10.46 5.25 6.05
CA PRO A 13 -11.40 4.30 5.46
C PRO A 13 -11.85 4.77 4.08
N PRO A 14 -12.07 3.85 3.11
CA PRO A 14 -12.69 4.21 1.84
C PRO A 14 -14.15 4.64 2.08
N GLN A 15 -14.61 5.65 1.35
CA GLN A 15 -15.98 6.15 1.47
C GLN A 15 -17.02 5.15 0.92
N LYS A 16 -16.63 4.40 -0.12
CA LYS A 16 -17.43 3.34 -0.76
C LYS A 16 -16.51 2.38 -1.52
N PRO A 17 -16.95 1.15 -1.81
CA PRO A 17 -16.21 0.25 -2.70
C PRO A 17 -16.08 0.83 -4.11
N ASP A 18 -14.87 0.81 -4.66
CA ASP A 18 -14.58 1.26 -6.03
C ASP A 18 -13.49 0.39 -6.65
N ALA A 19 -13.88 -0.49 -7.57
CA ALA A 19 -12.96 -1.43 -8.23
C ALA A 19 -11.98 -0.74 -9.19
N ILE A 20 -12.39 0.35 -9.84
CA ILE A 20 -11.52 1.08 -10.78
C ILE A 20 -10.44 1.81 -9.99
N TYR A 21 -10.81 2.42 -8.86
CA TYR A 21 -9.82 3.06 -8.00
C TYR A 21 -8.88 2.04 -7.33
N ALA A 22 -9.41 0.90 -6.89
CA ALA A 22 -8.57 -0.19 -6.35
C ALA A 22 -7.54 -0.70 -7.36
N MET A 23 -7.93 -0.80 -8.65
CA MET A 23 -7.00 -1.15 -9.74
C MET A 23 -5.90 -0.09 -9.89
N LYS A 24 -6.23 1.20 -9.81
CA LYS A 24 -5.24 2.29 -9.89
C LYS A 24 -4.24 2.26 -8.73
N ILE A 25 -4.68 1.90 -7.52
CA ILE A 25 -3.80 1.78 -6.34
C ILE A 25 -2.74 0.69 -6.52
N GLN A 26 -2.96 -0.33 -7.37
CA GLN A 26 -1.97 -1.38 -7.60
C GLN A 26 -0.62 -0.84 -8.09
N GLU A 27 -0.61 0.26 -8.85
CA GLU A 27 0.64 0.91 -9.29
C GLU A 27 1.43 1.50 -8.12
N LEU A 28 0.75 2.05 -7.11
CA LEU A 28 1.40 2.59 -5.92
C LEU A 28 1.99 1.49 -5.03
N ILE A 29 1.36 0.31 -4.99
CA ILE A 29 1.82 -0.81 -4.15
C ILE A 29 2.93 -1.59 -4.87
N GLY A 30 2.67 -2.03 -6.10
CA GLY A 30 3.53 -2.97 -6.84
C GLY A 30 4.02 -2.50 -8.20
N GLY A 31 3.81 -1.22 -8.55
CA GLY A 31 4.37 -0.63 -9.77
C GLY A 31 5.90 -0.52 -9.72
N THR A 32 6.49 -0.13 -10.84
CA THR A 32 7.95 -0.01 -10.98
C THR A 32 8.55 0.94 -9.94
N PHE A 33 7.80 1.97 -9.53
CA PHE A 33 8.18 2.92 -8.48
C PHE A 33 7.28 2.83 -7.24
N GLY A 34 6.63 1.69 -7.04
CA GLY A 34 5.72 1.44 -5.92
C GLY A 34 6.44 1.16 -4.59
N GLU A 35 5.65 1.09 -3.51
CA GLU A 35 6.13 0.89 -2.14
C GLU A 35 6.95 -0.39 -1.97
N MET A 36 6.56 -1.49 -2.63
CA MET A 36 7.31 -2.75 -2.55
C MET A 36 8.71 -2.61 -3.15
N THR A 37 8.86 -1.89 -4.27
CA THR A 37 10.17 -1.67 -4.90
C THR A 37 11.08 -0.88 -3.98
N VAL A 38 10.56 0.20 -3.39
CA VAL A 38 11.32 1.05 -2.47
C VAL A 38 11.70 0.28 -1.20
N MET A 39 10.78 -0.49 -0.64
CA MET A 39 11.02 -1.31 0.56
C MET A 39 12.10 -2.37 0.37
N MET A 40 12.26 -2.91 -0.85
CA MET A 40 13.29 -3.90 -1.17
C MET A 40 14.65 -3.30 -1.53
N GLN A 41 14.70 -2.01 -1.87
CA GLN A 41 15.94 -1.33 -2.26
C GLN A 41 16.75 -0.79 -1.08
N TYR A 42 16.08 -0.44 0.02
CA TYR A 42 16.70 0.01 1.27
C TYR A 42 17.07 -1.16 2.19
#